data_AF-A0A225VZF3-F1
#
_entry.id   AF-A0A225VZF3-F1
#
_cell.length_a   1.000
_cell.length_b   1.000
_cell.length_c   1.000
_cell.angle_alpha   90.00
_cell.angle_beta   90.00
_cell.angle_gamma   90.00
#
_symmetry.space_group_name_H-M   'P 1'
#
loop_
_entity.id
_entity.type
_entity.pdbx_description
1 polymer ?
#
loop_
_entity_poly.entity_id
_entity_poly.type
_entity_poly.pdbx_seq_one_letter_code
_entity_poly.pdbx_strand_id
1 'polypeptide(L)'
;MWDNILINSRGRYNCTAAYHHNFTECTDEEPLSKFHLQAGNKYLLRLINMGALSPIVFSIDDHEFRVVAADGEYLQPSELINSVFINVGQRLEIIVETKSNIGQKSIGSFWMRANGLHGLPWTTGNASTAGEGYTYEGQLFLPIALPQVASSRHILQVKMQGGLGHIKIDEGDFHHFQHPPQPPLFTIAAGMTTEQLPLSSNAFKIISSNALKVEFGKHIEVVLANVQNEQHPFHIHTHSPWIVGSGVASLDQIRNNQLPPLKLVNPIIRDVYTVPQCTSDGNNGCLDAGYVVLRFTADNPGVWIFHCHIDWHLEAGMSMILVEGEQELQQRGVNSFANTMLSVCGSNSTFSIANSLVHEH
;
A
#
# COMPACT_ATOMS: atom_id res chain seq x y z
N MET A 1 -17.23 10.20 -3.25
CA MET A 1 -16.69 11.14 -2.25
C MET A 1 -17.07 10.61 -0.88
N TRP A 2 -16.18 10.63 0.11
CA TRP A 2 -16.53 10.20 1.46
C TRP A 2 -17.09 11.37 2.26
N ASP A 3 -17.93 11.04 3.23
CA ASP A 3 -18.70 12.01 3.98
C ASP A 3 -18.01 12.43 5.29
N ASN A 4 -17.13 11.58 5.83
CA ASN A 4 -16.52 11.79 7.14
C ASN A 4 -15.19 11.04 7.33
N ILE A 5 -14.41 11.45 8.33
CA ILE A 5 -13.21 10.75 8.83
C ILE A 5 -13.49 10.24 10.24
N LEU A 6 -13.11 8.99 10.52
CA LEU A 6 -13.31 8.36 11.82
C LEU A 6 -11.97 8.15 12.52
N ILE A 7 -11.92 8.44 13.82
CA ILE A 7 -10.85 8.00 14.72
C ILE A 7 -11.45 6.94 15.63
N ASN A 8 -10.94 5.71 15.60
CA ASN A 8 -11.47 4.57 16.36
C ASN A 8 -13.01 4.45 16.25
N SER A 9 -13.49 4.44 15.00
CA SER A 9 -14.91 4.28 14.63
C SER A 9 -15.85 5.40 15.07
N ARG A 10 -15.33 6.55 15.51
CA ARG A 10 -16.12 7.73 15.87
C ARG A 10 -15.73 8.93 15.04
N GLY A 11 -16.73 9.69 14.62
CA GLY A 11 -16.59 10.94 13.86
C GLY A 11 -17.92 11.66 13.80
N ARG A 12 -17.93 12.86 13.20
CA ARG A 12 -19.15 13.67 13.07
C ARG A 12 -19.41 14.07 11.64
N TYR A 13 -20.65 13.94 11.22
CA TYR A 13 -21.10 14.43 9.93
C TYR A 13 -21.90 15.71 10.13
N ASN A 14 -21.86 16.62 9.15
CA ASN A 14 -22.62 17.86 9.23
C ASN A 14 -24.10 17.59 8.94
N CYS A 15 -24.97 17.66 9.95
CA CYS A 15 -26.39 17.37 9.77
C CYS A 15 -27.13 18.37 8.86
N THR A 16 -26.63 19.61 8.72
CA THR A 16 -27.14 20.54 7.70
C THR A 16 -26.84 20.02 6.29
N ALA A 17 -25.62 19.51 6.06
CA ALA A 17 -25.29 18.86 4.79
C ALA A 17 -26.15 17.61 4.57
N ALA A 18 -26.36 16.81 5.63
CA ALA A 18 -27.22 15.62 5.57
C ALA A 18 -28.63 15.93 5.08
N TYR A 19 -29.23 16.98 5.63
CA TYR A 19 -30.55 17.46 5.21
C TYR A 19 -30.58 17.82 3.73
N HIS A 20 -29.56 18.53 3.23
CA HIS A 20 -29.48 18.89 1.81
C HIS A 20 -29.26 17.69 0.87
N HIS A 21 -28.76 16.58 1.39
CA HIS A 21 -28.62 15.31 0.66
C HIS A 21 -29.80 14.34 0.86
N ASN A 22 -30.91 14.80 1.45
CA ASN A 22 -32.09 14.01 1.78
C ASN A 22 -31.81 12.84 2.75
N PHE A 23 -30.78 12.95 3.59
CA PHE A 23 -30.56 11.99 4.66
C PHE A 23 -31.45 12.36 5.86
N THR A 24 -32.26 11.40 6.31
CA THR A 24 -33.23 11.59 7.41
C THR A 24 -32.69 11.19 8.78
N GLU A 25 -31.58 10.46 8.82
CA GLU A 25 -30.94 9.96 10.04
C GLU A 25 -29.60 10.69 10.26
N CYS A 26 -29.59 11.69 11.13
CA CYS A 26 -28.38 12.40 11.54
C CYS A 26 -28.51 12.95 12.97
N THR A 27 -27.40 12.96 13.72
CA THR A 27 -27.32 13.56 15.06
C THR A 27 -26.02 14.35 15.22
N ASP A 28 -26.11 15.55 15.79
CA ASP A 28 -24.96 16.38 16.15
C ASP A 28 -24.33 15.95 17.49
N GLU A 29 -24.93 14.97 18.17
CA GLU A 29 -24.53 14.53 19.52
C GLU A 29 -23.48 13.41 19.51
N GLU A 30 -23.12 12.87 18.35
CA GLU A 30 -22.17 11.74 18.28
C GLU A 30 -20.84 12.13 18.97
N PRO A 31 -20.40 11.40 20.01
CA PRO A 31 -19.19 11.73 20.73
C PRO A 31 -17.94 11.45 19.89
N LEU A 32 -16.98 12.37 19.93
CA LEU A 32 -15.65 12.13 19.37
C LEU A 32 -14.87 11.13 20.21
N SER A 33 -13.87 10.51 19.60
CA SER A 33 -12.88 9.69 20.30
C SER A 33 -12.10 10.53 21.31
N LYS A 34 -11.97 10.02 22.54
CA LYS A 34 -11.28 10.67 23.65
C LYS A 34 -10.24 9.73 24.24
N PHE A 35 -9.05 10.24 24.46
CA PHE A 35 -7.92 9.51 25.05
C PHE A 35 -7.55 10.19 26.37
N HIS A 36 -7.57 9.43 27.47
CA HIS A 36 -7.20 9.93 28.79
C HIS A 36 -5.75 9.57 29.08
N LEU A 37 -4.87 10.58 29.03
CA LEU A 37 -3.44 10.42 29.26
C LEU A 37 -3.03 11.17 30.54
N GLN A 38 -2.23 10.53 31.38
CA GLN A 38 -1.61 11.18 32.54
C GLN A 38 -0.48 12.11 32.08
N ALA A 39 -0.42 13.30 32.68
CA ALA A 39 0.59 14.33 32.43
C ALA A 39 2.01 13.86 32.75
N GLY A 40 2.99 14.35 31.98
CA GLY A 40 4.43 14.06 32.15
C GLY A 40 4.86 12.64 31.77
N ASN A 41 3.94 11.82 31.25
CA ASN A 41 4.25 10.47 30.80
C ASN A 41 4.49 10.41 29.29
N LYS A 42 5.25 9.39 28.89
CA LYS A 42 5.44 9.00 27.48
C LYS A 42 4.46 7.92 27.09
N TYR A 43 3.82 8.08 25.93
CA TYR A 43 2.89 7.12 25.37
C TYR A 43 3.32 6.71 23.97
N LEU A 44 3.22 5.42 23.70
CA LEU A 44 3.31 4.86 22.36
C LEU A 44 1.92 4.84 21.74
N LEU A 45 1.70 5.63 20.69
CA LEU A 45 0.48 5.59 19.90
C LEU A 45 0.72 4.82 18.60
N ARG A 46 -0.20 3.91 18.27
CA ARG A 46 -0.18 3.09 17.06
C ARG A 46 -1.20 3.64 16.09
N LEU A 47 -0.73 4.38 15.08
CA LEU A 47 -1.57 4.95 14.03
C LEU A 47 -1.74 3.91 12.92
N ILE A 48 -2.97 3.69 12.49
CA ILE A 48 -3.31 2.74 11.41
C ILE A 48 -4.32 3.44 10.51
N ASN A 49 -3.99 3.64 9.23
CA ASN A 49 -4.94 4.17 8.27
C ASN A 49 -5.64 3.00 7.53
N MET A 50 -6.83 2.66 8.00
CA MET A 50 -7.73 1.66 7.38
C MET A 50 -8.77 2.32 6.46
N GLY A 51 -8.52 3.54 5.97
CA GLY A 51 -9.42 4.21 5.05
C GLY A 51 -9.46 3.51 3.68
N ALA A 52 -10.55 3.71 2.95
CA ALA A 52 -10.73 3.15 1.61
C ALA A 52 -10.01 3.95 0.50
N LEU A 53 -9.61 5.20 0.80
CA LEU A 53 -9.06 6.13 -0.21
C LEU A 53 -8.14 7.20 0.39
N SER A 54 -8.60 7.91 1.43
CA SER A 54 -7.91 9.12 1.85
C SER A 54 -6.59 8.85 2.57
N PRO A 55 -5.48 9.46 2.13
CA PRO A 55 -4.36 9.68 3.05
C PRO A 55 -4.79 10.64 4.17
N ILE A 56 -4.14 10.52 5.33
CA ILE A 56 -4.43 11.31 6.53
C ILE A 56 -3.15 12.03 6.98
N VAL A 57 -3.30 13.29 7.37
CA VAL A 57 -2.31 14.03 8.15
C VAL A 57 -2.76 13.99 9.61
N PHE A 58 -1.97 13.30 10.44
CA PHE A 58 -2.21 13.18 11.87
C PHE A 58 -1.39 14.21 12.64
N SER A 59 -1.99 14.88 13.62
CA SER A 59 -1.29 15.75 14.56
C SER A 59 -1.96 15.78 15.92
N ILE A 60 -1.24 16.25 16.93
CA ILE A 60 -1.75 16.48 18.28
C ILE A 60 -1.43 17.94 18.63
N ASP A 61 -2.46 18.74 18.88
CA ASP A 61 -2.28 20.15 19.18
C ASP A 61 -1.31 20.33 20.35
N ASP A 62 -0.34 21.23 20.16
CA ASP A 62 0.63 21.62 21.18
C ASP A 62 1.54 20.46 21.66
N HIS A 63 1.67 19.38 20.88
CA HIS A 63 2.58 18.26 21.16
C HIS A 63 3.44 17.94 19.94
N GLU A 64 4.69 17.59 20.22
CA GLU A 64 5.61 16.98 19.25
C GLU A 64 5.79 15.51 19.59
N PHE A 65 6.19 14.71 18.61
CA PHE A 65 6.40 13.28 18.76
C PHE A 65 7.51 12.78 17.85
N ARG A 66 8.00 11.57 18.14
CA ARG A 66 8.97 10.86 17.30
C ARG A 66 8.32 9.63 16.69
N VAL A 67 8.57 9.37 15.41
CA VAL A 67 8.22 8.10 14.76
C VAL A 67 9.29 7.07 15.12
N VAL A 68 8.88 5.89 15.60
CA VAL A 68 9.78 4.83 16.07
C VAL A 68 9.58 3.48 15.38
N ALA A 69 8.49 3.31 14.64
CA ALA A 69 8.28 2.16 13.77
C ALA A 69 7.36 2.52 12.60
N ALA A 70 7.51 1.82 11.49
CA ALA A 70 6.61 1.86 10.34
C ALA A 70 6.25 0.44 9.91
N ASP A 71 4.96 0.18 9.71
CA ASP A 71 4.42 -1.09 9.20
C ASP A 71 4.82 -2.35 9.99
N GLY A 72 5.26 -2.19 11.25
CA GLY A 72 5.72 -3.28 12.14
C GLY A 72 7.24 -3.36 12.29
N GLU A 73 7.98 -2.54 11.53
CA GLU A 73 9.44 -2.50 11.51
C GLU A 73 9.98 -1.32 12.32
N TYR A 74 10.91 -1.61 13.23
CA TYR A 74 11.50 -0.61 14.13
C TYR A 74 12.49 0.30 13.41
N LEU A 75 12.38 1.59 13.65
CA LEU A 75 13.22 2.63 13.06
C LEU A 75 14.02 3.35 14.14
N GLN A 76 15.16 3.92 13.75
CA GLN A 76 15.81 4.97 14.53
C GLN A 76 14.77 6.08 14.76
N PRO A 77 14.56 6.50 16.02
CA PRO A 77 13.58 7.52 16.33
C PRO A 77 13.82 8.77 15.49
N SER A 78 12.78 9.23 14.80
CA SER A 78 12.85 10.46 14.01
C SER A 78 13.20 11.66 14.90
N GLU A 79 13.53 12.79 14.27
CA GLU A 79 13.45 14.08 14.95
C GLU A 79 12.02 14.34 15.46
N LEU A 80 11.91 15.28 16.40
CA LEU A 80 10.61 15.74 16.87
C LEU A 80 9.86 16.41 15.73
N ILE A 81 8.64 15.95 15.49
CA ILE A 81 7.73 16.48 14.48
C ILE A 81 6.36 16.72 15.11
N ASN A 82 5.59 17.62 14.51
CA ASN A 82 4.26 18.04 14.96
C ASN A 82 3.11 17.37 14.19
N SER A 83 3.41 16.79 13.03
CA SER A 83 2.43 16.12 12.18
C SER A 83 3.10 14.98 11.41
N VAL A 84 2.30 14.00 11.01
CA VAL A 84 2.77 12.90 10.18
C VAL A 84 1.73 12.52 9.14
N PHE A 85 2.20 12.29 7.92
CA PHE A 85 1.40 11.79 6.82
C PHE A 85 1.33 10.25 6.87
N ILE A 86 0.13 9.69 6.76
CA ILE A 86 -0.11 8.24 6.75
C ILE A 86 -1.12 7.88 5.65
N ASN A 87 -0.66 7.10 4.67
CA ASN A 87 -1.50 6.66 3.56
C ASN A 87 -2.30 5.40 3.92
N VAL A 88 -3.35 5.09 3.17
CA VAL A 88 -4.18 3.89 3.40
C VAL A 88 -3.33 2.62 3.35
N GLY A 89 -3.55 1.72 4.31
CA GLY A 89 -2.77 0.51 4.55
C GLY A 89 -1.53 0.72 5.43
N GLN A 90 -1.05 1.95 5.62
CA GLN A 90 0.15 2.22 6.42
C GLN A 90 -0.14 2.24 7.93
N ARG A 91 0.88 1.87 8.71
CA ARG A 91 0.93 1.93 10.17
C ARG A 91 2.17 2.65 10.63
N LEU A 92 2.04 3.47 11.66
CA LEU A 92 3.16 4.17 12.30
C LEU A 92 3.06 4.04 13.81
N GLU A 93 4.19 3.86 14.47
CA GLU A 93 4.29 3.98 15.91
C GLU A 93 4.96 5.30 16.27
N ILE A 94 4.28 6.12 17.08
CA ILE A 94 4.82 7.40 17.54
C ILE A 94 4.94 7.42 19.06
N ILE A 95 6.02 8.01 19.56
CA ILE A 95 6.18 8.31 20.99
C ILE A 95 5.85 9.78 21.22
N VAL A 96 4.80 10.02 22.00
CA VAL A 96 4.35 11.34 22.43
C VAL A 96 4.67 11.50 23.91
N GLU A 97 5.34 12.58 24.27
CA GLU A 97 5.49 12.98 25.68
C GLU A 97 4.41 13.99 26.03
N THR A 98 3.55 13.64 26.98
CA THR A 98 2.49 14.54 27.45
C THR A 98 3.07 15.68 28.26
N LYS A 99 2.48 16.86 28.13
CA LYS A 99 2.91 18.01 28.92
C LYS A 99 2.88 17.72 30.42
N SER A 100 3.85 18.28 31.12
CA SER A 100 3.95 18.24 32.59
C SER A 100 3.21 19.42 33.21
N ASN A 101 2.69 19.27 34.43
CA ASN A 101 2.10 20.39 35.16
C ASN A 101 3.17 21.47 35.41
N ILE A 102 2.98 22.66 34.83
CA ILE A 102 3.83 23.83 35.12
C ILE A 102 3.05 24.74 36.08
N GLY A 103 3.49 24.81 37.34
CA GLY A 103 3.05 25.81 38.33
C GLY A 103 1.55 25.88 38.61
N GLN A 104 0.98 24.85 39.26
CA GLN A 104 -0.43 24.77 39.71
C GLN A 104 -1.53 24.94 38.64
N LYS A 105 -1.19 25.15 37.37
CA LYS A 105 -2.17 25.21 36.26
C LYS A 105 -2.56 23.79 35.84
N SER A 106 -3.85 23.48 35.86
CA SER A 106 -4.38 22.23 35.33
C SER A 106 -4.11 22.13 33.84
N ILE A 107 -3.55 21.01 33.39
CA ILE A 107 -3.39 20.72 31.96
C ILE A 107 -4.77 20.53 31.32
N GLY A 108 -5.00 21.23 30.21
CA GLY A 108 -6.26 21.18 29.47
C GLY A 108 -6.39 19.96 28.56
N SER A 109 -7.47 19.92 27.78
CA SER A 109 -7.64 18.96 26.68
C SER A 109 -6.99 19.49 25.40
N PHE A 110 -6.40 18.60 24.61
CA PHE A 110 -5.79 18.91 23.32
C PHE A 110 -6.51 18.15 22.21
N TRP A 111 -6.56 18.71 21.01
CA TRP A 111 -7.13 18.04 19.86
C TRP A 111 -6.13 17.05 19.26
N MET A 112 -6.58 15.83 19.01
CA MET A 112 -5.94 14.93 18.05
C MET A 112 -6.66 15.09 16.72
N ARG A 113 -5.93 15.45 15.67
CA ARG A 113 -6.49 15.77 14.36
C ARG A 113 -6.12 14.69 13.37
N ALA A 114 -7.10 14.29 12.55
CA ALA A 114 -6.92 13.41 11.40
C ALA A 114 -7.55 14.11 10.20
N ASN A 115 -6.73 14.80 9.41
CA ASN A 115 -7.20 15.59 8.27
C ASN A 115 -6.94 14.82 6.98
N GLY A 116 -7.96 14.62 6.14
CA GLY A 116 -7.79 14.00 4.82
C GLY A 116 -7.18 14.99 3.83
N LEU A 117 -6.42 14.52 2.83
CA LEU A 117 -5.94 15.43 1.76
C LEU A 117 -6.99 15.71 0.68
N HIS A 118 -7.99 14.85 0.56
CA HIS A 118 -9.11 15.05 -0.35
C HIS A 118 -10.43 14.95 0.43
N GLY A 119 -11.56 15.21 -0.23
CA GLY A 119 -12.88 15.14 0.39
C GLY A 119 -13.61 16.48 0.46
N LEU A 120 -14.70 16.50 1.23
CA LEU A 120 -15.50 17.70 1.46
C LEU A 120 -14.72 18.70 2.32
N PRO A 121 -14.97 20.03 2.22
CA PRO A 121 -14.19 21.06 2.90
C PRO A 121 -13.98 20.85 4.41
N TRP A 122 -14.93 20.19 5.09
CA TRP A 122 -14.86 19.87 6.52
C TRP A 122 -14.10 18.58 6.86
N THR A 123 -13.74 17.78 5.85
CA THR A 123 -12.91 16.56 5.96
C THR A 123 -11.50 16.77 5.41
N THR A 124 -11.30 17.80 4.59
CA THR A 124 -10.01 18.15 4.00
C THR A 124 -9.16 19.02 4.93
N GLY A 125 -7.90 18.64 5.13
CA GLY A 125 -6.84 19.56 5.54
C GLY A 125 -6.31 20.33 4.33
N ASN A 126 -5.79 21.54 4.55
CA ASN A 126 -5.07 22.24 3.50
C ASN A 126 -3.76 21.49 3.22
N ALA A 127 -3.50 21.10 1.97
CA ALA A 127 -2.23 20.48 1.55
C ALA A 127 -1.01 21.33 1.94
N SER A 128 -1.15 22.67 2.03
CA SER A 128 -0.07 23.56 2.49
C SER A 128 0.19 23.54 4.00
N THR A 129 -0.60 22.80 4.78
CA THR A 129 -0.40 22.56 6.23
C THR A 129 0.08 21.16 6.54
N ALA A 130 0.08 20.25 5.56
CA ALA A 130 0.82 19.02 5.68
C ALA A 130 2.30 19.42 5.65
N GLY A 131 3.02 19.26 6.76
CA GLY A 131 4.48 19.31 6.71
C GLY A 131 4.99 18.34 5.64
N GLU A 132 6.26 18.46 5.23
CA GLU A 132 6.89 17.40 4.46
C GLU A 132 6.63 16.09 5.21
N GLY A 133 5.84 15.19 4.60
CA GLY A 133 5.54 13.90 5.20
C GLY A 133 6.84 13.21 5.55
N TYR A 134 6.81 12.31 6.53
CA TYR A 134 8.00 11.56 6.95
C TYR A 134 8.80 11.11 5.73
N THR A 135 9.96 11.73 5.53
CA THR A 135 10.89 11.36 4.47
C THR A 135 11.37 9.95 4.79
N TYR A 136 11.58 9.10 3.77
CA TYR A 136 11.93 7.67 3.88
C TYR A 136 13.28 7.38 4.59
N GLU A 137 13.73 8.26 5.47
CA GLU A 137 15.05 8.28 6.10
C GLU A 137 15.14 7.42 7.37
N GLY A 138 14.15 6.58 7.65
CA GLY A 138 14.21 5.63 8.76
C GLY A 138 15.36 4.65 8.60
N GLN A 139 16.37 4.75 9.47
CA GLN A 139 17.44 3.76 9.58
C GLN A 139 16.99 2.63 10.52
N LEU A 140 17.40 1.39 10.25
CA LEU A 140 17.17 0.27 11.17
C LEU A 140 18.14 0.32 12.36
N PHE A 141 17.79 -0.36 13.45
CA PHE A 141 18.65 -0.47 14.65
C PHE A 141 19.94 -1.25 14.43
N LEU A 142 19.95 -2.15 13.45
CA LEU A 142 21.13 -2.90 13.03
C LEU A 142 21.50 -2.51 11.60
N PRO A 143 22.79 -2.32 11.30
CA PRO A 143 23.19 -1.93 9.96
C PRO A 143 22.92 -3.08 8.98
N ILE A 144 22.03 -2.85 8.01
CA ILE A 144 21.78 -3.74 6.88
C ILE A 144 22.34 -3.07 5.62
N ALA A 145 23.15 -3.82 4.87
CA ALA A 145 23.64 -3.42 3.56
C ALA A 145 23.09 -4.39 2.51
N LEU A 146 22.37 -3.85 1.53
CA LEU A 146 21.84 -4.62 0.41
C LEU A 146 22.92 -4.86 -0.66
N PRO A 147 22.83 -5.95 -1.44
CA PRO A 147 23.71 -6.17 -2.59
C PRO A 147 23.70 -4.97 -3.53
N GLN A 148 24.84 -4.60 -4.14
CA GLN A 148 24.86 -3.47 -5.08
C GLN A 148 23.97 -3.71 -6.31
N VAL A 149 24.03 -4.94 -6.83
CA VAL A 149 23.28 -5.39 -8.00
C VAL A 149 22.21 -6.37 -7.56
N ALA A 150 20.97 -6.14 -7.97
CA ALA A 150 19.88 -7.08 -7.77
C ALA A 150 20.03 -8.30 -8.69
N SER A 151 19.50 -9.45 -8.28
CA SER A 151 19.48 -10.67 -9.08
C SER A 151 18.57 -10.53 -10.30
N SER A 152 17.44 -9.85 -10.13
CA SER A 152 16.55 -9.45 -11.21
C SER A 152 15.99 -8.05 -10.94
N ARG A 153 15.59 -7.37 -12.00
CA ARG A 153 15.03 -6.03 -11.93
C ARG A 153 13.82 -5.94 -12.85
N HIS A 154 12.69 -5.51 -12.30
CA HIS A 154 11.43 -5.35 -13.02
C HIS A 154 10.94 -3.91 -12.93
N ILE A 155 10.28 -3.42 -13.99
CA ILE A 155 9.63 -2.11 -14.03
C ILE A 155 8.12 -2.33 -14.10
N LEU A 156 7.42 -1.79 -13.13
CA LEU A 156 5.96 -1.84 -13.06
C LEU A 156 5.42 -0.44 -13.32
N GLN A 157 4.80 -0.22 -14.47
CA GLN A 157 4.15 1.06 -14.78
C GLN A 157 2.68 0.98 -14.41
N VAL A 158 2.15 1.98 -13.70
CA VAL A 158 0.77 1.99 -13.23
C VAL A 158 0.00 3.19 -13.75
N LYS A 159 -1.27 2.96 -14.10
CA LYS A 159 -2.19 4.03 -14.50
C LYS A 159 -3.65 3.69 -14.24
N MET A 160 -4.45 4.74 -14.10
CA MET A 160 -5.90 4.67 -14.25
C MET A 160 -6.28 5.04 -15.69
N GLN A 161 -7.12 4.24 -16.33
CA GLN A 161 -7.63 4.54 -17.67
C GLN A 161 -9.04 3.96 -17.84
N GLY A 162 -10.00 4.80 -18.25
CA GLY A 162 -11.37 4.34 -18.48
C GLY A 162 -12.08 3.76 -17.25
N GLY A 163 -11.72 4.23 -16.05
CA GLY A 163 -12.24 3.71 -14.78
C GLY A 163 -11.59 2.40 -14.31
N LEU A 164 -10.62 1.86 -15.04
CA LEU A 164 -9.88 0.65 -14.68
C LEU A 164 -8.44 0.96 -14.28
N GLY A 165 -7.95 0.23 -13.29
CA GLY A 165 -6.56 0.22 -12.87
C GLY A 165 -5.74 -0.72 -13.74
N HIS A 166 -4.59 -0.27 -14.20
CA HIS A 166 -3.71 -1.06 -15.05
C HIS A 166 -2.30 -1.08 -14.52
N ILE A 167 -1.64 -2.23 -14.64
CA ILE A 167 -0.21 -2.40 -14.41
C ILE A 167 0.42 -2.99 -15.68
N LYS A 168 1.49 -2.37 -16.16
CA LYS A 168 2.37 -2.88 -17.21
C LYS A 168 3.62 -3.44 -16.57
N ILE A 169 3.97 -4.68 -16.90
CA ILE A 169 5.19 -5.36 -16.47
C ILE A 169 6.24 -5.22 -17.57
N ASP A 170 7.40 -4.64 -17.24
CA ASP A 170 8.55 -4.47 -18.11
C ASP A 170 8.19 -3.84 -19.47
N GLU A 171 8.53 -4.52 -20.57
CA GLU A 171 8.23 -4.06 -21.94
C GLU A 171 6.83 -4.47 -22.43
N GLY A 172 6.09 -5.27 -21.66
CA GLY A 172 4.78 -5.81 -22.02
C GLY A 172 3.66 -4.77 -22.16
N ASP A 173 2.42 -5.24 -22.28
CA ASP A 173 1.26 -4.36 -22.38
C ASP A 173 0.69 -3.98 -21.01
N PHE A 174 -0.13 -2.94 -20.99
CA PHE A 174 -0.93 -2.63 -19.81
C PHE A 174 -2.08 -3.62 -19.69
N HIS A 175 -2.17 -4.26 -18.54
CA HIS A 175 -3.28 -5.15 -18.21
C HIS A 175 -4.00 -4.63 -16.96
N HIS A 176 -5.33 -4.72 -16.96
CA HIS A 176 -6.12 -4.63 -15.74
C HIS A 176 -6.24 -6.03 -15.14
N PHE A 177 -6.11 -6.12 -13.82
CA PHE A 177 -6.20 -7.40 -13.13
C PHE A 177 -7.63 -7.94 -13.16
N GLN A 178 -7.75 -9.23 -13.45
CA GLN A 178 -8.92 -10.03 -13.19
C GLN A 178 -8.50 -11.28 -12.44
N HIS A 179 -9.19 -11.55 -11.33
CA HIS A 179 -8.91 -12.74 -10.56
C HIS A 179 -9.16 -13.97 -11.44
N PRO A 180 -8.23 -14.94 -11.48
CA PRO A 180 -8.45 -16.18 -12.18
C PRO A 180 -9.57 -17.00 -11.50
N PRO A 181 -10.29 -17.86 -12.25
CA PRO A 181 -11.43 -18.63 -11.73
C PRO A 181 -11.01 -19.72 -10.75
N GLN A 182 -9.73 -20.12 -10.78
CA GLN A 182 -9.14 -21.06 -9.84
C GLN A 182 -8.02 -20.37 -9.06
N PRO A 183 -7.84 -20.67 -7.76
CA PRO A 183 -6.78 -20.07 -6.95
C PRO A 183 -5.39 -20.40 -7.53
N PRO A 184 -4.58 -19.39 -7.90
CA PRO A 184 -3.32 -19.64 -8.61
C PRO A 184 -2.31 -20.43 -7.80
N LEU A 185 -2.35 -20.34 -6.47
CA LEU A 185 -1.49 -21.15 -5.60
C LEU A 185 -1.63 -22.65 -5.91
N PHE A 186 -2.87 -23.13 -6.07
CA PHE A 186 -3.13 -24.54 -6.34
C PHE A 186 -2.88 -24.91 -7.79
N THR A 187 -3.21 -24.04 -8.74
CA THR A 187 -2.96 -24.34 -10.16
C THR A 187 -1.46 -24.38 -10.46
N ILE A 188 -0.68 -23.44 -9.92
CA ILE A 188 0.79 -23.45 -10.03
C ILE A 188 1.37 -24.69 -9.35
N ALA A 189 0.97 -25.00 -8.12
CA ALA A 189 1.43 -26.21 -7.43
C ALA A 189 1.02 -27.51 -8.14
N ALA A 190 -0.03 -27.49 -8.96
CA ALA A 190 -0.45 -28.60 -9.81
C ALA A 190 0.32 -28.73 -11.13
N GLY A 191 1.29 -27.85 -11.39
CA GLY A 191 2.13 -27.88 -12.60
C GLY A 191 1.81 -26.83 -13.66
N MET A 192 0.88 -25.90 -13.39
CA MET A 192 0.70 -24.73 -14.26
C MET A 192 1.92 -23.81 -14.15
N THR A 193 2.32 -23.19 -15.26
CA THR A 193 3.37 -22.16 -15.25
C THR A 193 2.76 -20.77 -15.08
N THR A 194 3.57 -19.82 -14.62
CA THR A 194 3.16 -18.43 -14.40
C THR A 194 2.68 -17.78 -15.71
N GLU A 195 3.31 -18.10 -16.83
CA GLU A 195 2.97 -17.58 -18.15
C GLU A 195 1.62 -18.09 -18.67
N GLN A 196 1.09 -19.17 -18.09
CA GLN A 196 -0.25 -19.68 -18.39
C GLN A 196 -1.36 -18.95 -17.62
N LEU A 197 -1.01 -18.04 -16.70
CA LEU A 197 -1.93 -17.08 -16.11
C LEU A 197 -2.05 -15.90 -17.10
N PRO A 198 -3.07 -15.86 -17.97
CA PRO A 198 -4.47 -16.11 -17.62
C PRO A 198 -5.20 -17.22 -18.43
N LEU A 199 -6.13 -17.90 -17.77
CA LEU A 199 -6.76 -19.16 -18.22
C LEU A 199 -7.79 -19.08 -19.34
N SER A 200 -8.12 -17.90 -19.88
CA SER A 200 -9.02 -17.84 -21.04
C SER A 200 -8.88 -16.57 -21.86
N SER A 201 -8.58 -16.73 -23.14
CA SER A 201 -9.10 -15.86 -24.19
C SER A 201 -10.27 -16.61 -24.84
N ASN A 202 -11.48 -16.10 -24.69
CA ASN A 202 -12.45 -16.25 -25.77
C ASN A 202 -12.44 -14.94 -26.56
N ALA A 203 -12.97 -14.94 -27.79
CA ALA A 203 -12.86 -13.80 -28.71
C ALA A 203 -13.42 -12.46 -28.17
N PHE A 204 -14.03 -12.44 -26.98
CA PHE A 204 -14.69 -11.29 -26.37
C PHE A 204 -14.19 -10.90 -24.96
N LYS A 205 -13.38 -11.72 -24.27
CA LYS A 205 -12.86 -11.39 -22.92
C LYS A 205 -11.44 -11.90 -22.72
N ILE A 206 -10.50 -10.97 -22.57
CA ILE A 206 -9.15 -11.26 -22.06
C ILE A 206 -9.22 -11.13 -20.54
N ILE A 207 -9.22 -12.26 -19.84
CA ILE A 207 -8.90 -12.29 -18.41
C ILE A 207 -7.39 -12.09 -18.33
N SER A 208 -6.86 -11.24 -17.45
CA SER A 208 -5.42 -11.15 -17.19
C SER A 208 -5.18 -11.12 -15.69
N SER A 209 -4.46 -12.12 -15.17
CA SER A 209 -4.02 -12.13 -13.77
C SER A 209 -2.73 -11.34 -13.58
N ASN A 210 -2.18 -10.79 -14.67
CA ASN A 210 -1.00 -9.94 -14.71
C ASN A 210 0.14 -10.50 -13.84
N ALA A 211 0.52 -11.75 -14.09
CA ALA A 211 1.40 -12.46 -13.18
C ALA A 211 2.89 -12.18 -13.49
N LEU A 212 3.67 -11.93 -12.45
CA LEU A 212 5.13 -11.81 -12.50
C LEU A 212 5.75 -13.02 -11.80
N LYS A 213 6.59 -13.76 -12.53
CA LYS A 213 7.37 -14.86 -11.97
C LYS A 213 8.61 -14.32 -11.26
N VAL A 214 8.85 -14.81 -10.05
CA VAL A 214 10.00 -14.46 -9.22
C VAL A 214 10.69 -15.74 -8.74
N GLU A 215 12.00 -15.82 -8.95
CA GLU A 215 12.79 -16.99 -8.53
C GLU A 215 13.09 -16.95 -7.02
N PHE A 216 12.89 -18.09 -6.35
CA PHE A 216 13.18 -18.25 -4.92
C PHE A 216 14.68 -18.06 -4.62
N GLY A 217 14.98 -17.45 -3.49
CA GLY A 217 16.31 -17.11 -2.99
C GLY A 217 16.99 -15.93 -3.71
N LYS A 218 16.33 -15.30 -4.69
CA LYS A 218 16.89 -14.17 -5.42
C LYS A 218 16.59 -12.83 -4.74
N HIS A 219 17.50 -11.87 -4.91
CA HIS A 219 17.26 -10.49 -4.49
C HIS A 219 16.62 -9.71 -5.64
N ILE A 220 15.38 -9.29 -5.45
CA ILE A 220 14.53 -8.70 -6.49
C ILE A 220 14.53 -7.20 -6.33
N GLU A 221 14.67 -6.47 -7.44
CA GLU A 221 14.41 -5.04 -7.52
C GLU A 221 13.15 -4.76 -8.34
N VAL A 222 12.24 -3.97 -7.79
CA VAL A 222 11.03 -3.52 -8.50
C VAL A 222 11.05 -2.00 -8.53
N VAL A 223 10.96 -1.43 -9.73
CA VAL A 223 10.72 0.00 -9.92
C VAL A 223 9.28 0.21 -10.29
N LEU A 224 8.50 0.68 -9.32
CA LEU A 224 7.10 1.05 -9.52
C LEU A 224 7.05 2.49 -10.02
N ALA A 225 6.54 2.69 -11.23
CA ALA A 225 6.46 3.98 -11.91
C ALA A 225 5.00 4.39 -12.13
N ASN A 226 4.64 5.55 -11.62
CA ASN A 226 3.31 6.13 -11.70
C ASN A 226 3.26 7.20 -12.79
N VAL A 227 2.42 6.96 -13.79
CA VAL A 227 2.19 7.88 -14.92
C VAL A 227 0.83 8.59 -14.80
N GLN A 228 0.40 8.85 -13.57
CA GLN A 228 -0.82 9.58 -13.24
C GLN A 228 -0.53 10.73 -12.28
N ASN A 229 -1.41 11.73 -12.29
CA ASN A 229 -1.33 12.94 -11.47
C ASN A 229 -1.83 12.75 -10.02
N GLU A 230 -2.05 11.51 -9.59
CA GLU A 230 -2.43 11.12 -8.24
C GLU A 230 -1.41 10.13 -7.67
N GLN A 231 -1.15 10.16 -6.37
CA GLN A 231 -0.30 9.16 -5.71
C GLN A 231 -1.03 7.83 -5.50
N HIS A 232 -0.28 6.73 -5.40
CA HIS A 232 -0.85 5.41 -5.11
C HIS A 232 -0.09 4.72 -3.97
N PRO A 233 -0.74 4.40 -2.83
CA PRO A 233 -0.18 3.48 -1.85
C PRO A 233 -0.27 2.07 -2.41
N PHE A 234 0.84 1.37 -2.49
CA PHE A 234 0.93 0.00 -2.95
C PHE A 234 1.33 -0.91 -1.79
N HIS A 235 0.68 -2.05 -1.72
CA HIS A 235 0.90 -3.09 -0.72
C HIS A 235 1.34 -4.38 -1.42
N ILE A 236 2.38 -5.01 -0.87
CA ILE A 236 2.82 -6.34 -1.26
C ILE A 236 2.54 -7.30 -0.11
N HIS A 237 1.87 -8.42 -0.43
CA HIS A 237 1.62 -9.45 0.57
C HIS A 237 2.91 -10.18 0.91
N THR A 238 3.02 -10.63 2.16
CA THR A 238 4.08 -11.49 2.70
C THR A 238 5.47 -10.87 2.85
N HIS A 239 5.81 -9.87 2.05
CA HIS A 239 7.12 -9.21 2.10
C HIS A 239 7.02 -7.80 2.66
N SER A 240 8.05 -7.39 3.39
CA SER A 240 8.32 -5.98 3.67
C SER A 240 9.56 -5.59 2.86
N PRO A 241 9.42 -4.99 1.66
CA PRO A 241 10.57 -4.55 0.90
C PRO A 241 11.29 -3.37 1.55
N TRP A 242 12.59 -3.28 1.28
CA TRP A 242 13.37 -2.08 1.48
C TRP A 242 13.05 -1.05 0.40
N ILE A 243 12.80 0.19 0.81
CA ILE A 243 12.64 1.32 -0.10
C ILE A 243 14.01 1.97 -0.29
N VAL A 244 14.58 1.78 -1.47
CA VAL A 244 15.97 2.19 -1.79
C VAL A 244 16.05 3.40 -2.70
N GLY A 245 14.93 3.90 -3.20
CA GLY A 245 14.87 5.12 -4.00
C GLY A 245 13.43 5.58 -4.20
N SER A 246 13.21 6.88 -4.34
CA SER A 246 11.91 7.47 -4.65
C SER A 246 12.12 8.85 -5.27
N GLY A 247 11.26 9.25 -6.20
CA GLY A 247 11.34 10.58 -6.80
C GLY A 247 10.50 10.71 -8.05
N VAL A 248 10.91 11.63 -8.93
CA VAL A 248 10.35 11.79 -10.28
C VAL A 248 11.48 11.64 -11.31
N ALA A 249 11.20 10.97 -12.43
CA ALA A 249 12.14 10.79 -13.53
C ALA A 249 11.39 10.49 -14.82
N SER A 250 12.02 10.72 -15.97
CA SER A 250 11.43 10.32 -17.25
C SER A 250 11.35 8.79 -17.35
N LEU A 251 10.39 8.28 -18.12
CA LEU A 251 10.26 6.82 -18.32
C LEU A 251 11.52 6.23 -18.96
N ASP A 252 12.21 6.99 -19.82
CA ASP A 252 13.47 6.54 -20.42
C ASP A 252 14.59 6.46 -19.39
N GLN A 253 14.67 7.40 -18.43
CA GLN A 253 15.62 7.29 -17.33
C GLN A 253 15.33 6.06 -16.46
N ILE A 254 14.06 5.80 -16.15
CA ILE A 254 13.64 4.63 -15.35
C ILE A 254 14.01 3.32 -16.06
N ARG A 255 13.75 3.21 -17.37
CA ARG A 255 14.06 2.04 -18.20
C ARG A 255 15.56 1.79 -18.33
N ASN A 256 16.34 2.85 -18.52
CA ASN A 256 17.79 2.76 -18.67
C ASN A 256 18.55 2.75 -17.34
N ASN A 257 17.85 2.62 -16.21
CA ASN A 257 18.43 2.64 -14.86
C ASN A 257 19.28 3.89 -14.57
N GLN A 258 18.85 5.04 -15.09
CA GLN A 258 19.49 6.35 -14.92
C GLN A 258 18.81 7.14 -13.79
N LEU A 259 18.67 6.50 -12.64
CA LEU A 259 18.08 7.09 -11.43
C LEU A 259 19.19 7.62 -10.51
N PRO A 260 18.87 8.56 -9.59
CA PRO A 260 19.76 8.92 -8.50
C PRO A 260 20.30 7.69 -7.74
N PRO A 261 21.48 7.79 -7.10
CA PRO A 261 22.07 6.68 -6.36
C PRO A 261 21.10 6.10 -5.33
N LEU A 262 20.94 4.77 -5.35
CA LEU A 262 20.04 4.07 -4.44
C LEU A 262 20.62 4.04 -3.01
N LYS A 263 19.75 4.20 -2.02
CA LYS A 263 20.07 4.04 -0.59
C LYS A 263 20.12 2.56 -0.24
N LEU A 264 21.30 1.95 -0.34
CA LEU A 264 21.50 0.52 -0.08
C LEU A 264 21.96 0.19 1.35
N VAL A 265 22.23 1.21 2.16
CA VAL A 265 22.61 1.07 3.57
C VAL A 265 21.52 1.67 4.43
N ASN A 266 20.96 0.84 5.32
CA ASN A 266 19.85 1.18 6.21
C ASN A 266 18.66 1.88 5.51
N PRO A 267 18.18 1.37 4.36
CA PRO A 267 16.89 1.82 3.83
C PRO A 267 15.76 1.42 4.78
N ILE A 268 14.66 2.19 4.75
CA ILE A 268 13.43 1.83 5.45
C ILE A 268 12.85 0.56 4.85
N ILE A 269 12.34 -0.32 5.71
CA ILE A 269 11.64 -1.54 5.36
C ILE A 269 10.17 -1.39 5.74
N ARG A 270 9.27 -1.74 4.83
CA ARG A 270 7.82 -1.65 5.07
C ARG A 270 7.01 -2.37 3.99
N ASP A 271 5.77 -2.74 4.30
CA ASP A 271 4.89 -3.49 3.38
C ASP A 271 3.91 -2.60 2.59
N VAL A 272 3.74 -1.32 2.95
CA VAL A 272 2.93 -0.35 2.20
C VAL A 272 3.71 0.92 1.86
N TYR A 273 3.84 1.24 0.57
CA TYR A 273 4.64 2.37 0.07
C TYR A 273 3.87 3.23 -0.91
N THR A 274 4.08 4.53 -0.84
CA THR A 274 3.42 5.48 -1.74
C THR A 274 4.31 5.73 -2.95
N VAL A 275 3.87 5.33 -4.14
CA VAL A 275 4.46 5.85 -5.38
C VAL A 275 3.92 7.27 -5.61
N PRO A 276 4.80 8.29 -5.72
CA PRO A 276 4.36 9.68 -5.87
C PRO A 276 3.62 9.88 -7.19
N GLN A 277 2.86 10.96 -7.28
CA GLN A 277 2.27 11.42 -8.53
C GLN A 277 3.35 11.83 -9.54
N CYS A 278 2.99 11.82 -10.82
CA CYS A 278 3.81 12.37 -11.89
C CYS A 278 3.95 13.90 -11.77
N THR A 279 4.97 14.46 -12.44
CA THR A 279 5.05 15.90 -12.66
C THR A 279 4.03 16.30 -13.72
N SER A 280 3.08 17.17 -13.36
CA SER A 280 2.02 17.64 -14.25
C SER A 280 2.56 18.59 -15.32
N ASP A 281 2.07 18.45 -16.55
CA ASP A 281 2.28 19.42 -17.63
C ASP A 281 1.32 20.63 -17.58
N GLY A 282 0.43 20.68 -16.58
CA GLY A 282 -0.61 21.70 -16.43
C GLY A 282 -1.89 21.44 -17.24
N ASN A 283 -1.94 20.38 -18.05
CA ASN A 283 -3.06 20.01 -18.92
C ASN A 283 -3.54 18.56 -18.66
N ASN A 284 -3.42 18.09 -17.41
CA ASN A 284 -3.67 16.70 -17.00
C ASN A 284 -2.76 15.66 -17.68
N GLY A 285 -1.68 16.08 -18.32
CA GLY A 285 -0.62 15.20 -18.80
C GLY A 285 0.49 15.03 -17.77
N CYS A 286 1.29 13.98 -17.96
CA CYS A 286 2.44 13.65 -17.12
C CYS A 286 3.73 13.85 -17.93
N LEU A 287 4.65 14.66 -17.41
CA LEU A 287 5.99 14.86 -17.97
C LEU A 287 6.96 13.76 -17.49
N ASP A 288 7.17 13.72 -16.18
CA ASP A 288 8.02 12.73 -15.52
C ASP A 288 7.18 11.85 -14.61
N ALA A 289 7.44 10.54 -14.65
CA ALA A 289 6.75 9.58 -13.80
C ALA A 289 7.25 9.71 -12.36
N GLY A 290 6.32 9.65 -11.41
CA GLY A 290 6.69 9.39 -10.02
C GLY A 290 7.19 7.95 -9.89
N TYR A 291 8.22 7.68 -9.11
CA TYR A 291 8.71 6.32 -8.94
C TYR A 291 9.09 6.01 -7.50
N VAL A 292 9.04 4.72 -7.17
CA VAL A 292 9.65 4.12 -5.98
C VAL A 292 10.42 2.86 -6.39
N VAL A 293 11.61 2.68 -5.83
CA VAL A 293 12.48 1.52 -6.04
C VAL A 293 12.46 0.68 -4.77
N LEU A 294 12.07 -0.58 -4.95
CA LEU A 294 11.85 -1.54 -3.88
C LEU A 294 12.82 -2.68 -4.06
N ARG A 295 13.36 -3.19 -2.95
CA ARG A 295 14.16 -4.40 -2.94
C ARG A 295 13.66 -5.37 -1.89
N PHE A 296 13.61 -6.64 -2.22
CA PHE A 296 13.30 -7.71 -1.26
C PHE A 296 14.00 -9.00 -1.66
N THR A 297 14.08 -9.93 -0.73
CA THR A 297 14.51 -11.29 -1.04
C THR A 297 13.27 -12.14 -1.23
N ALA A 298 13.19 -12.86 -2.34
CA ALA A 298 12.16 -13.86 -2.57
C ALA A 298 12.45 -15.09 -1.70
N ASP A 299 12.02 -15.08 -0.44
CA ASP A 299 12.30 -16.12 0.55
C ASP A 299 11.05 -16.86 1.07
N ASN A 300 9.90 -16.64 0.45
CA ASN A 300 8.63 -17.27 0.78
C ASN A 300 7.86 -17.75 -0.47
N PRO A 301 8.14 -18.99 -0.96
CA PRO A 301 7.46 -19.54 -2.13
C PRO A 301 5.95 -19.53 -1.99
N GLY A 302 5.26 -18.91 -2.94
CA GLY A 302 3.85 -18.63 -2.85
C GLY A 302 3.33 -17.79 -4.00
N VAL A 303 2.06 -17.43 -3.89
CA VAL A 303 1.35 -16.59 -4.85
C VAL A 303 0.85 -15.38 -4.09
N TRP A 304 1.47 -14.23 -4.30
CA TRP A 304 1.28 -13.03 -3.50
C TRP A 304 0.69 -11.91 -4.32
N ILE A 305 -0.36 -11.27 -3.82
CA ILE A 305 -0.94 -10.12 -4.51
C ILE A 305 -0.11 -8.88 -4.22
N PHE A 306 0.10 -8.07 -5.26
CA PHE A 306 0.70 -6.75 -5.18
C PHE A 306 -0.27 -5.74 -5.79
N HIS A 307 -0.72 -4.79 -5.00
CA HIS A 307 -1.86 -3.96 -5.38
C HIS A 307 -1.86 -2.56 -4.78
N CYS A 308 -2.59 -1.65 -5.43
CA CYS A 308 -2.95 -0.39 -4.82
C CYS A 308 -3.84 -0.65 -3.60
N HIS A 309 -3.57 -0.01 -2.47
CA HIS A 309 -4.34 -0.15 -1.24
C HIS A 309 -5.47 0.90 -1.13
N ILE A 310 -5.77 1.59 -2.23
CA ILE A 310 -7.02 2.33 -2.41
C ILE A 310 -8.07 1.32 -2.88
N ASP A 311 -9.12 1.11 -2.11
CA ASP A 311 -10.10 0.02 -2.31
C ASP A 311 -10.68 0.03 -3.72
N TRP A 312 -11.09 1.21 -4.21
CA TRP A 312 -11.69 1.32 -5.53
C TRP A 312 -10.66 1.13 -6.67
N HIS A 313 -9.37 1.44 -6.45
CA HIS A 313 -8.32 1.13 -7.42
C HIS A 313 -8.03 -0.37 -7.46
N LEU A 314 -8.00 -1.03 -6.30
CA LEU A 314 -7.88 -2.49 -6.18
C LEU A 314 -9.04 -3.17 -6.93
N GLU A 315 -10.28 -2.76 -6.64
CA GLU A 315 -11.48 -3.27 -7.29
C GLU A 315 -11.47 -3.01 -8.80
N ALA A 316 -10.97 -1.84 -9.23
CA ALA A 316 -10.80 -1.49 -10.62
C ALA A 316 -9.66 -2.26 -11.34
N GLY A 317 -8.93 -3.12 -10.62
CA GLY A 317 -7.90 -3.99 -11.20
C GLY A 317 -6.46 -3.45 -11.16
N MET A 318 -6.16 -2.43 -10.34
CA MET A 318 -4.78 -1.97 -10.08
C MET A 318 -4.03 -2.94 -9.16
N SER A 319 -3.89 -4.17 -9.63
CA SER A 319 -3.26 -5.26 -8.92
C SER A 319 -2.54 -6.19 -9.89
N MET A 320 -1.74 -7.08 -9.31
CA MET A 320 -1.03 -8.13 -10.01
C MET A 320 -0.68 -9.24 -9.02
N ILE A 321 -0.24 -10.38 -9.55
CA ILE A 321 0.21 -11.51 -8.75
C ILE A 321 1.71 -11.70 -8.96
N LEU A 322 2.44 -11.87 -7.86
CA LEU A 322 3.80 -12.40 -7.87
C LEU A 322 3.73 -13.91 -7.61
N VAL A 323 4.21 -14.70 -8.56
CA VAL A 323 4.41 -16.14 -8.38
C VAL A 323 5.86 -16.35 -7.98
N GLU A 324 6.07 -16.57 -6.69
CA GLU A 324 7.38 -16.76 -6.12
C GLU A 324 7.69 -18.25 -5.96
N GLY A 325 8.83 -18.67 -6.49
CA GLY A 325 9.29 -20.05 -6.35
C GLY A 325 8.34 -21.04 -7.04
N GLU A 326 8.00 -20.79 -8.29
CA GLU A 326 7.13 -21.68 -9.10
C GLU A 326 7.61 -23.14 -9.05
N GLN A 327 8.92 -23.37 -9.15
CA GLN A 327 9.51 -24.70 -9.11
C GLN A 327 9.32 -25.35 -7.73
N GLU A 328 9.52 -24.58 -6.66
CA GLU A 328 9.33 -25.01 -5.28
C GLU A 328 7.87 -25.37 -5.01
N LEU A 329 6.92 -24.58 -5.52
CA LEU A 329 5.49 -24.85 -5.43
C LEU A 329 5.11 -26.14 -6.16
N GLN A 330 5.61 -26.33 -7.39
CA GLN A 330 5.36 -27.53 -8.19
C GLN A 330 5.98 -28.78 -7.55
N GLN A 331 7.18 -28.68 -6.99
CA GLN A 331 7.84 -29.80 -6.30
C GLN A 331 7.10 -30.21 -5.02
N ARG A 332 6.59 -29.25 -4.26
CA ARG A 332 5.77 -29.53 -3.05
C ARG A 332 4.42 -30.14 -3.41
N GLY A 333 3.84 -29.72 -4.52
CA GLY A 333 2.54 -30.18 -5.00
C GLY A 333 1.37 -29.67 -4.14
N VAL A 334 0.16 -29.86 -4.65
CA VAL A 334 -1.09 -29.40 -4.01
C VAL A 334 -1.32 -30.01 -2.62
N ASN A 335 -0.86 -31.25 -2.39
CA ASN A 335 -1.04 -31.97 -1.13
C ASN A 335 -0.21 -31.39 0.03
N SER A 336 0.69 -30.45 -0.24
CA SER A 336 1.46 -29.76 0.79
C SER A 336 0.64 -28.71 1.57
N PHE A 337 -0.51 -28.29 1.05
CA PHE A 337 -1.37 -27.29 1.69
C PHE A 337 -2.40 -27.92 2.62
N ALA A 338 -2.77 -27.18 3.69
CA ALA A 338 -3.66 -27.69 4.73
C ALA A 338 -5.03 -28.12 4.17
N ASN A 339 -5.52 -29.29 4.62
CA ASN A 339 -6.82 -29.83 4.24
C ASN A 339 -7.98 -28.86 4.47
N THR A 340 -7.87 -27.96 5.45
CA THR A 340 -8.87 -26.92 5.70
C THR A 340 -8.99 -25.95 4.52
N MET A 341 -7.87 -25.53 3.92
CA MET A 341 -7.89 -24.63 2.75
C MET A 341 -8.48 -25.35 1.53
N LEU A 342 -8.08 -26.60 1.30
CA LEU A 342 -8.60 -27.41 0.19
C LEU A 342 -10.09 -27.75 0.36
N SER A 343 -10.56 -27.93 1.60
CA SER A 343 -11.97 -28.23 1.89
C SER A 343 -12.93 -27.11 1.49
N VAL A 344 -12.47 -25.86 1.46
CA VAL A 344 -13.28 -24.70 1.03
C VAL A 344 -13.55 -24.75 -0.48
N CYS A 345 -12.64 -25.32 -1.27
CA CYS A 345 -12.81 -25.45 -2.71
C CYS A 345 -13.85 -26.53 -3.09
N GLY A 346 -14.17 -27.45 -2.16
CA GLY A 346 -15.12 -28.55 -2.33
C GLY A 346 -14.43 -29.91 -2.59
N SER A 347 -15.10 -31.01 -2.22
CA SER A 347 -14.54 -32.38 -2.30
C SER A 347 -14.23 -32.88 -3.72
N ASN A 348 -14.67 -32.15 -4.76
CA ASN A 348 -14.45 -32.45 -6.17
C ASN A 348 -13.44 -31.51 -6.86
N SER A 349 -12.73 -30.65 -6.12
CA SER A 349 -11.74 -29.74 -6.71
C SER A 349 -10.52 -30.50 -7.21
N THR A 350 -10.54 -30.90 -8.48
CA THR A 350 -9.35 -31.37 -9.18
C THR A 350 -8.63 -30.17 -9.79
N PHE A 351 -7.57 -29.70 -9.12
CA PHE A 351 -6.60 -28.79 -9.70
C PHE A 351 -5.73 -29.61 -10.67
N SER A 352 -6.17 -29.76 -11.91
CA SER A 352 -5.42 -30.43 -12.95
C SER A 352 -5.21 -29.50 -14.14
N ILE A 353 -4.09 -29.69 -14.84
CA ILE A 353 -3.75 -28.97 -16.08
C ILE A 353 -4.86 -29.17 -17.15
N ALA A 354 -5.69 -30.21 -17.03
CA ALA A 354 -6.71 -30.60 -18.00
C ALA A 354 -8.11 -30.00 -17.76
N ASN A 355 -8.38 -29.34 -16.63
CA ASN A 355 -9.71 -28.78 -16.33
C ASN A 355 -9.80 -27.29 -16.68
N SER A 356 -9.42 -26.94 -17.91
CA SER A 356 -9.64 -25.61 -18.51
C SER A 356 -11.06 -25.39 -19.04
N LEU A 357 -12.00 -26.30 -18.75
CA LEU A 357 -13.40 -26.17 -19.15
C LEU A 357 -14.28 -25.88 -17.93
N VAL A 358 -14.61 -24.59 -17.80
CA VAL A 358 -15.92 -24.04 -17.42
C VAL A 358 -16.70 -24.85 -16.37
N HIS A 359 -16.66 -24.42 -15.12
CA HIS A 359 -17.83 -24.52 -14.25
C HIS A 359 -18.54 -23.17 -14.28
N GLU A 360 -19.52 -23.04 -15.17
CA GLU A 360 -20.58 -22.04 -15.08
C GLU A 360 -21.52 -22.43 -13.93
N HIS A 361 -21.69 -21.54 -12.95
CA HIS A 361 -22.85 -21.49 -12.08
C HIS A 361 -23.40 -20.08 -12.04
#